data_AF-A0A968R672-F1
#
_entry.id   AF-A0A968R672-F1
#
_cell.length_a   1.000
_cell.length_b   1.000
_cell.length_c   1.000
_cell.angle_alpha   90.00
_cell.angle_beta   90.00
_cell.angle_gamma   90.00
#
_symmetry.space_group_name_H-M   'P 1'
#
loop_
_entity.id
_entity.type
_entity.pdbx_description
1 polymer ?
#
loop_
_entity_poly.entity_id
_entity_poly.type
_entity_poly.pdbx_seq_one_letter_code
_entity_poly.pdbx_strand_id
1 'polypeptide(L)' 'MLAVQLLPGAISEILASVTDTGSLTIADRYGLMAAVLDESLAEEDRHSVNRLLRSVIKGKVRVVPELSTII' A
#
# COMPACT_ATOMS: atom_id res chain seq x y z
N MET A 1 8.00 17.37 17.91
CA MET A 1 7.58 17.59 16.52
C MET A 1 6.45 16.60 16.25
N LEU A 2 5.25 17.05 15.88
CA LEU A 2 4.12 16.14 15.57
C LEU A 2 4.42 15.48 14.22
N ALA A 3 4.76 14.20 14.23
CA ALA A 3 4.90 13.42 13.00
C ALA A 3 3.48 13.10 12.50
N VAL A 4 3.09 13.71 11.39
CA VAL A 4 1.86 13.35 10.68
C VAL A 4 2.17 12.06 9.92
N GLN A 5 1.58 10.95 10.35
CA GLN A 5 1.53 9.75 9.51
C GLN A 5 0.70 10.09 8.28
N LEU A 6 1.29 9.92 7.10
CA LEU A 6 0.62 10.24 5.84
C LEU A 6 -0.58 9.33 5.58
N LEU A 7 -0.55 8.10 6.14
CA LEU A 7 -1.51 7.03 5.85
C LEU A 7 -1.76 6.12 7.07
N PRO A 8 -2.34 6.63 8.17
CA PRO A 8 -2.65 5.80 9.33
C PRO A 8 -3.64 4.70 8.94
N GLY A 9 -3.27 3.44 9.17
CA GLY A 9 -4.13 2.26 8.92
C GLY A 9 -4.27 1.83 7.45
N ALA A 10 -3.96 2.71 6.48
CA ALA A 10 -4.22 2.42 5.07
C ALA A 10 -3.40 1.24 4.51
N ILE A 11 -2.19 0.99 5.05
CA ILE A 11 -1.37 -0.16 4.62
C ILE A 11 -2.07 -1.48 4.95
N SER A 12 -2.70 -1.57 6.12
CA SER A 12 -3.44 -2.77 6.53
C SER A 12 -4.65 -3.01 5.62
N GLU A 13 -5.38 -1.95 5.27
CA GLU A 13 -6.51 -2.04 4.33
C GLU A 13 -6.06 -2.46 2.93
N ILE A 14 -4.97 -1.89 2.41
CA ILE A 14 -4.38 -2.28 1.12
C ILE A 14 -3.98 -3.75 1.15
N LEU A 15 -3.34 -4.23 2.22
CA LEU A 15 -2.93 -5.63 2.34
C LEU A 15 -4.12 -6.59 2.39
N ALA A 16 -5.18 -6.23 3.11
CA ALA A 16 -6.42 -7.01 3.14
C ALA A 16 -7.04 -7.10 1.74
N SER A 17 -7.23 -5.96 1.07
CA SER A 17 -7.76 -5.89 -0.29
C SER A 17 -6.92 -6.70 -1.30
N VAL A 18 -5.59 -6.59 -1.25
CA VAL A 18 -4.69 -7.36 -2.13
C VAL A 18 -4.76 -8.86 -1.84
N THR A 19 -4.94 -9.25 -0.57
CA THR A 19 -5.06 -10.67 -0.20
C THR A 19 -6.31 -11.29 -0.81
N ASP A 20 -7.41 -10.54 -0.85
CA ASP A 20 -8.68 -11.00 -1.41
C ASP A 20 -8.71 -10.95 -2.94
N THR A 21 -8.15 -9.90 -3.53
CA THR A 21 -8.30 -9.62 -4.98
C THR A 21 -7.09 -10.03 -5.82
N GLY A 22 -5.94 -10.26 -5.20
CA GLY A 22 -4.65 -10.45 -5.88
C GLY A 22 -4.20 -9.23 -6.70
N SER A 23 -4.79 -8.06 -6.47
CA SER A 23 -4.63 -6.90 -7.34
C SER A 23 -4.48 -5.60 -6.52
N LEU A 24 -3.74 -4.63 -7.06
CA LEU A 24 -3.58 -3.27 -6.53
C LEU A 24 -4.23 -2.28 -7.48
N THR A 25 -5.09 -1.41 -6.95
CA THR A 25 -5.64 -0.30 -7.71
C THR A 25 -4.58 0.79 -7.93
N ILE A 26 -4.85 1.73 -8.84
CA ILE A 26 -3.99 2.92 -9.02
C ILE A 26 -3.94 3.75 -7.73
N ALA A 27 -5.06 3.81 -6.99
CA ALA A 27 -5.12 4.52 -5.72
C ALA A 27 -4.21 3.85 -4.67
N ASP A 28 -4.25 2.52 -4.53
CA ASP A 28 -3.38 1.79 -3.60
C ASP A 28 -1.92 2.01 -3.94
N ARG A 29 -1.57 2.03 -5.23
CA ARG A 29 -0.20 2.31 -5.67
C ARG A 29 0.26 3.69 -5.20
N TYR A 30 -0.57 4.73 -5.34
CA TYR A 30 -0.22 6.06 -4.84
C TYR A 30 -0.14 6.11 -3.31
N GLY A 31 -1.01 5.38 -2.62
CA GLY A 31 -0.91 5.17 -1.18
C GLY A 31 0.44 4.56 -0.78
N LEU A 32 0.84 3.47 -1.44
CA LEU A 32 2.14 2.84 -1.20
C LEU A 32 3.32 3.77 -1.52
N MET A 33 3.23 4.59 -2.57
CA MET A 33 4.26 5.59 -2.88
C MET A 33 4.39 6.64 -1.77
N ALA A 34 3.27 7.10 -1.21
CA ALA A 34 3.30 8.01 -0.07
C ALA A 34 3.88 7.35 1.18
N ALA A 35 3.49 6.10 1.47
CA ALA A 35 4.03 5.34 2.60
C ALA A 35 5.55 5.11 2.52
N VAL A 36 6.10 4.88 1.33
CA VAL A 36 7.56 4.70 1.14
C VAL A 36 8.34 5.97 1.51
N LEU A 37 7.74 7.14 1.32
CA LEU A 37 8.35 8.44 1.64
C LEU A 37 8.10 8.88 3.09
N ASP A 38 7.32 8.11 3.86
CA ASP A 38 7.03 8.40 5.26
C ASP A 38 8.17 7.87 6.16
N GLU A 39 8.96 8.78 6.72
CA GLU A 39 10.03 8.46 7.67
C GLU A 39 9.48 8.06 9.05
N SER A 40 8.21 8.38 9.35
CA SER A 40 7.53 8.01 10.59
C SER A 40 6.85 6.65 10.53
N LEU A 41 6.96 5.95 9.39
CA LEU A 41 6.36 4.65 9.19
C LEU A 41 7.00 3.59 10.11
N ALA A 42 6.17 2.83 10.81
CA ALA A 42 6.62 1.72 11.64
C ALA A 42 7.36 0.66 10.81
N GLU A 43 8.36 0.00 11.41
CA GLU A 43 9.17 -1.00 10.70
C GLU A 43 8.33 -2.19 10.20
N GLU A 44 7.28 -2.58 10.93
CA GLU A 44 6.34 -3.62 10.51
C GLU A 44 5.58 -3.26 9.23
N ASP A 45 5.14 -2.01 9.14
CA ASP A 45 4.48 -1.46 7.97
C ASP A 45 5.46 -1.35 6.81
N ARG A 46 6.70 -0.89 7.07
CA ARG A 46 7.78 -0.84 6.09
C ARG A 46 8.09 -2.22 5.52
N HIS A 47 8.16 -3.25 6.35
CA HIS A 47 8.34 -4.64 5.90
C HIS A 47 7.17 -5.13 5.06
N SER A 48 5.94 -4.79 5.45
CA SER A 48 4.74 -5.19 4.73
C SER A 48 4.65 -4.55 3.34
N VAL A 49 4.94 -3.25 3.24
CA VAL A 49 5.06 -2.52 1.97
C VAL A 49 6.12 -3.15 1.07
N ASN A 50 7.32 -3.42 1.60
CA ASN A 50 8.41 -4.04 0.83
C ASN A 50 8.02 -5.44 0.30
N ARG A 51 7.34 -6.25 1.11
CA ARG A 51 6.84 -7.57 0.68
C ARG A 51 5.82 -7.43 -0.45
N LEU A 52 4.91 -6.47 -0.34
CA LEU A 52 3.89 -6.21 -1.34
C LEU A 52 4.50 -5.74 -2.67
N LEU A 53 5.42 -4.77 -2.62
CA LEU A 53 6.18 -4.32 -3.81
C LEU A 53 6.91 -5.48 -4.49
N ARG A 54 7.54 -6.36 -3.71
CA ARG A 54 8.21 -7.56 -4.25
C ARG A 54 7.22 -8.53 -4.91
N SER A 55 6.01 -8.67 -4.39
CA SER A 55 4.96 -9.49 -5.01
C SER A 55 4.48 -8.90 -6.35
N VAL A 56 4.38 -7.58 -6.45
CA VAL A 56 4.07 -6.87 -7.71
C VAL A 56 5.18 -7.09 -8.74
N ILE A 57 6.45 -6.86 -8.36
CA ILE A 57 7.61 -7.06 -9.23
C ILE A 57 7.68 -8.51 -9.75
N LYS A 58 7.30 -9.48 -8.92
CA LYS A 58 7.24 -10.91 -9.30
C LYS A 58 6.00 -11.29 -10.11
N GLY A 59 5.10 -10.36 -10.41
CA GLY A 59 3.84 -10.62 -11.12
C GLY A 59 2.81 -11.43 -10.32
N LYS A 60 3.01 -11.61 -9.01
CA LYS A 60 2.04 -12.30 -8.13
C LYS A 60 0.85 -11.42 -7.78
N VAL A 61 1.04 -10.11 -7.78
CA VAL A 61 0.00 -9.11 -7.58
C VAL A 61 -0.03 -8.23 -8.82
N ARG A 62 -1.20 -8.02 -9.42
CA ARG A 62 -1.36 -7.20 -10.62
C ARG A 62 -1.74 -5.78 -10.25
N VAL A 63 -1.19 -4.79 -10.97
CA VAL A 63 -1.70 -3.42 -10.87
C VAL A 63 -2.79 -3.25 -11.91
N VAL A 64 -3.95 -2.78 -11.47
CA VAL A 64 -5.18 -2.70 -12.24
C VAL A 64 -5.66 -1.24 -12.27
N PRO A 65 -6.34 -0.80 -13.36
CA PRO A 65 -6.58 0.61 -13.62
C PRO A 65 -7.72 1.22 -12.81
N GLU A 66 -8.27 0.51 -11.82
CA GLU A 66 -9.33 1.07 -10.98
C GLU A 66 -8.77 2.22 -10.13
N LEU A 67 -9.61 3.22 -9.95
CA LEU A 67 -9.45 4.23 -8.92
C LEU A 67 -10.29 3.75 -7.73
N SER A 68 -9.77 3.91 -6.51
CA SER A 68 -10.59 3.70 -5.30
C SER A 68 -11.75 4.70 -5.36
N THR A 69 -12.92 4.24 -5.80
CA THR A 69 -14.14 5.03 -5.76
C THR A 69 -14.58 5.12 -4.31
N ILE A 70 -14.53 6.33 -3.76
CA ILE A 70 -15.29 6.68 -2.57
C ILE A 70 -16.76 6.63 -3.01
N ILE A 71 -17.54 5.68 -2.48
CA ILE A 71 -19.00 5.74 -2.49
C ILE A 71 -19.44 6.28 -1.12
#